data_AF-A0A031K6S2-F1
#
_entry.id   AF-A0A031K6S2-F1
#
_cell.length_a   1.000
_cell.length_b   1.000
_cell.length_c   1.000
_cell.angle_alpha   90.00
_cell.angle_beta   90.00
_cell.angle_gamma   90.00
#
_symmetry.space_group_name_H-M   'P 1'
#
loop_
_entity.id
_entity.type
_entity.pdbx_description
1 polymer ?
#
loop_
_entity_poly.entity_id
_entity_poly.type
_entity_poly.pdbx_seq_one_letter_code
_entity_poly.pdbx_strand_id
1 'polypeptide(L)'
;MKSWILPALLVAAVSPASAEDFAGAGRAVDGDSLFVGGREVRLFGIDAPEYRQTCRVNWSNWSCGSDAAAALRAMVDARQLTCSSRDRDVYGRTVASCRAGGVDLAAAMLEKGLAIALDNAPASYAALADHSKAQRAGIWGSEFDAPAIYRAANPRNSGARVVSATMPRPVVARSVPSGAFRSCAEARAAGAAPMRRGQPGYNPQLDGDGDGIACEPYRRR
;
A
#
# COMPACT_ATOMS: atom_id res chain seq x y z
N MET A 1 -16.11 1.90 -68.40
CA MET A 1 -15.78 2.87 -67.32
C MET A 1 -16.19 2.21 -66.01
N LYS A 2 -15.25 1.70 -65.21
CA LYS A 2 -15.53 0.96 -63.97
C LYS A 2 -14.83 1.69 -62.82
N SER A 3 -15.56 2.55 -62.11
CA SER A 3 -15.06 3.23 -60.91
C SER A 3 -14.83 2.22 -59.80
N TRP A 4 -13.62 2.19 -59.26
CA TRP A 4 -13.29 1.47 -58.03
C TRP A 4 -13.34 2.47 -56.88
N ILE A 5 -14.23 2.21 -55.92
CA ILE A 5 -14.31 2.95 -54.66
C ILE A 5 -13.35 2.26 -53.68
N LEU A 6 -12.29 2.95 -53.27
CA LEU A 6 -11.41 2.51 -52.19
C LEU A 6 -12.11 2.78 -50.84
N PRO A 7 -12.18 1.80 -49.91
CA PRO A 7 -12.72 2.04 -48.59
C PRO A 7 -11.69 2.83 -47.77
N ALA A 8 -12.11 3.96 -47.19
CA ALA A 8 -11.30 4.71 -46.25
C ALA A 8 -11.24 3.95 -44.91
N LEU A 9 -10.06 3.44 -44.57
CA LEU A 9 -9.79 2.83 -43.27
C LEU A 9 -9.73 3.94 -42.21
N LEU A 10 -10.75 4.03 -41.34
CA LEU A 10 -10.69 4.88 -40.14
C LEU A 10 -9.75 4.22 -39.12
N VAL A 11 -8.56 4.78 -38.94
CA VAL A 11 -7.66 4.44 -37.83
C VAL A 11 -8.08 5.28 -36.63
N ALA A 12 -8.71 4.65 -35.63
CA ALA A 12 -8.98 5.29 -34.35
C ALA A 12 -7.66 5.46 -33.58
N ALA A 13 -7.24 6.72 -33.36
CA ALA A 13 -6.09 7.03 -32.53
C ALA A 13 -6.42 6.74 -31.06
N VAL A 14 -5.81 5.69 -30.49
CA VAL A 14 -5.88 5.41 -29.05
C VAL A 14 -4.83 6.28 -28.37
N SER A 15 -5.25 7.35 -27.71
CA SER A 15 -4.34 8.17 -26.90
C SER A 15 -3.86 7.36 -25.69
N PRO A 16 -2.55 7.37 -25.35
CA PRO A 16 -2.07 6.75 -24.13
C PRO A 16 -2.68 7.48 -22.93
N ALA A 17 -3.18 6.72 -21.95
CA ALA A 17 -3.61 7.28 -20.67
C ALA A 17 -2.37 7.79 -19.92
N SER A 18 -2.14 9.11 -19.98
CA SER A 18 -1.09 9.76 -19.23
C SER A 18 -1.41 9.69 -17.72
N ALA A 19 -0.38 9.44 -16.90
CA ALA A 19 -0.48 9.61 -15.46
C ALA A 19 -0.97 11.04 -15.15
N GLU A 20 -2.08 11.17 -14.43
CA GLU A 20 -2.61 12.46 -14.05
C GLU A 20 -1.71 13.06 -12.96
N ASP A 21 -0.97 14.12 -13.32
CA ASP A 21 -0.19 14.89 -12.37
C ASP A 21 -1.08 15.89 -11.63
N PHE A 22 -0.91 15.99 -10.32
CA PHE A 22 -1.62 16.94 -9.48
C PHE A 22 -0.71 17.47 -8.36
N ALA A 23 -1.07 18.62 -7.81
CA ALA A 23 -0.29 19.27 -6.77
C ALA A 23 -1.20 19.82 -5.67
N GLY A 24 -0.68 19.92 -4.46
CA GLY A 24 -1.40 20.52 -3.34
C GLY A 24 -0.58 20.56 -2.05
N ALA A 25 -1.10 21.27 -1.06
CA ALA A 25 -0.58 21.18 0.30
C ALA A 25 -0.74 19.74 0.82
N GLY A 26 0.33 19.22 1.42
CA GLY A 26 0.37 17.87 1.99
C GLY A 26 -0.10 17.83 3.45
N ARG A 27 -0.80 16.77 3.83
CA ARG A 27 -1.10 16.44 5.23
C ARG A 27 -1.04 14.93 5.46
N ALA A 28 -0.04 14.46 6.20
CA ALA A 28 0.10 13.05 6.53
C ALA A 28 -1.06 12.55 7.43
N VAL A 29 -1.48 11.31 7.21
CA VAL A 29 -2.42 10.55 8.04
C VAL A 29 -1.64 9.52 8.86
N ASP A 30 -0.88 8.67 8.18
CA ASP A 30 0.05 7.68 8.73
C ASP A 30 1.36 7.67 7.91
N GLY A 31 2.12 6.57 7.92
CA GLY A 31 3.42 6.48 7.25
C GLY A 31 3.38 6.32 5.72
N ASP A 32 2.23 6.02 5.12
CA ASP A 32 2.10 5.89 3.66
C ASP A 32 0.83 6.53 3.08
N SER A 33 -0.06 7.04 3.93
CA SER A 33 -1.31 7.69 3.53
C SER A 33 -1.30 9.16 3.91
N LEU A 34 -1.73 10.01 2.98
CA LEU A 34 -1.73 11.47 3.11
C LEU A 34 -2.86 12.11 2.31
N PHE A 35 -3.16 13.36 2.62
CA PHE A 35 -3.98 14.22 1.77
C PHE A 35 -3.10 15.18 0.98
N VAL A 36 -3.44 15.41 -0.29
CA VAL A 36 -2.76 16.38 -1.16
C VAL A 36 -3.82 17.22 -1.87
N GLY A 37 -3.90 18.50 -1.54
CA GLY A 37 -4.91 19.39 -2.12
C GLY A 37 -6.35 18.89 -1.89
N GLY A 38 -6.61 18.22 -0.76
CA GLY A 38 -7.91 17.64 -0.43
C GLY A 38 -8.17 16.23 -0.99
N ARG A 39 -7.30 15.70 -1.87
CA ARG A 39 -7.39 14.32 -2.37
C ARG A 39 -6.71 13.37 -1.39
N GLU A 40 -7.35 12.24 -1.08
CA GLU A 40 -6.72 11.17 -0.32
C GLU A 40 -5.79 10.34 -1.22
N VAL A 41 -4.56 10.16 -0.76
CA VAL A 41 -3.46 9.54 -1.48
C VAL A 41 -2.84 8.45 -0.64
N ARG A 42 -2.56 7.30 -1.25
CA ARG A 42 -1.63 6.28 -0.77
C ARG A 42 -0.34 6.36 -1.60
N LEU A 43 0.80 6.39 -0.92
CA LEU A 43 2.10 6.40 -1.59
C LEU A 43 2.31 5.09 -2.37
N PHE A 44 2.69 5.24 -3.63
CA PHE A 44 2.93 4.11 -4.53
C PHE A 44 4.17 3.32 -4.09
N GLY A 45 4.09 1.99 -4.18
CA GLY A 45 5.24 1.09 -4.03
C GLY A 45 5.70 0.82 -2.60
N ILE A 46 5.02 1.36 -1.58
CA ILE A 46 5.36 1.11 -0.18
C ILE A 46 4.15 0.72 0.66
N ASP A 47 4.43 0.08 1.80
CA ASP A 47 3.49 -0.15 2.90
C ASP A 47 4.18 0.26 4.20
N ALA A 48 3.60 1.18 4.96
CA ALA A 48 4.15 1.67 6.22
C ALA A 48 3.30 1.20 7.41
N PRO A 49 3.87 1.08 8.63
CA PRO A 49 3.10 0.72 9.81
C PRO A 49 1.85 1.60 9.97
N GLU A 50 0.71 0.97 10.23
CA GLU A 50 -0.54 1.70 10.48
C GLU A 50 -0.37 2.63 11.68
N TYR A 51 -1.05 3.78 11.74
CA TYR A 51 -0.83 4.78 12.79
C TYR A 51 -0.80 4.24 14.24
N ARG A 52 -1.64 3.24 14.54
CA ARG A 52 -1.74 2.61 15.87
C ARG A 52 -0.89 1.35 16.06
N GLN A 53 -0.12 0.98 15.04
CA GLN A 53 0.74 -0.19 15.10
C GLN A 53 1.90 0.03 16.07
N THR A 54 2.17 -0.99 16.87
CA THR A 54 3.32 -1.06 17.77
C THR A 54 4.30 -2.11 17.27
N CYS A 55 5.58 -1.84 17.46
CA CYS A 55 6.68 -2.73 17.15
C CYS A 55 7.49 -3.00 18.42
N ARG A 56 8.33 -4.04 18.45
CA ARG A 56 9.00 -4.51 19.67
C ARG A 56 10.52 -4.55 19.53
N VAL A 57 11.22 -3.90 20.45
CA VAL A 57 12.69 -3.95 20.55
C VAL A 57 13.08 -4.32 21.98
N ASN A 58 13.89 -5.36 22.16
CA ASN A 58 14.31 -5.85 23.48
C ASN A 58 13.14 -5.99 24.47
N TRP A 59 12.05 -6.64 24.02
CA TRP A 59 10.81 -6.85 24.80
C TRP A 59 10.02 -5.58 25.15
N SER A 60 10.51 -4.39 24.77
CA SER A 60 9.80 -3.12 24.92
C SER A 60 9.03 -2.77 23.65
N ASN A 61 7.76 -2.40 23.81
CA ASN A 61 6.94 -1.93 22.70
C ASN A 61 7.19 -0.44 22.45
N TRP A 62 7.21 -0.05 21.18
CA TRP A 62 7.26 1.34 20.74
C TRP A 62 6.23 1.59 19.63
N SER A 63 5.80 2.84 19.50
CA SER A 63 4.70 3.26 18.61
C SER A 63 5.17 3.49 17.19
N CYS A 64 5.65 2.45 16.51
CA CYS A 64 6.22 2.55 15.17
C CYS A 64 5.28 3.16 14.12
N GLY A 65 3.97 2.95 14.25
CA GLY A 65 2.96 3.64 13.44
C GLY A 65 2.98 5.15 13.57
N SER A 66 3.06 5.64 14.80
CA SER A 66 3.12 7.07 15.09
C SER A 66 4.43 7.68 14.59
N ASP A 67 5.55 6.97 14.73
CA ASP A 67 6.87 7.46 14.30
C ASP A 67 6.97 7.51 12.77
N ALA A 68 6.41 6.51 12.07
CA ALA A 68 6.30 6.53 10.61
C ALA A 68 5.43 7.72 10.14
N ALA A 69 4.28 7.95 10.79
CA ALA A 69 3.42 9.08 10.50
C ALA A 69 4.09 10.43 10.77
N ALA A 70 4.88 10.54 11.83
CA ALA A 70 5.64 11.73 12.17
C ALA A 70 6.74 12.01 11.13
N ALA A 71 7.42 10.97 10.65
CA ALA A 71 8.42 11.10 9.59
C ALA A 71 7.80 11.61 8.27
N LEU A 72 6.66 11.04 7.84
CA LEU A 72 5.97 11.54 6.66
C LEU A 72 5.47 12.97 6.88
N ARG A 73 4.89 13.27 8.04
CA ARG A 73 4.43 14.61 8.42
C ARG A 73 5.55 15.65 8.29
N ALA A 74 6.74 15.38 8.83
CA ALA A 74 7.89 16.28 8.74
C ALA A 74 8.33 16.58 7.30
N MET A 75 8.06 15.68 6.35
CA MET A 75 8.39 15.87 4.94
C MET A 75 7.32 16.63 4.16
N VAL A 76 6.07 16.68 4.64
CA VAL A 76 4.94 17.26 3.89
C VAL A 76 4.38 18.54 4.50
N ASP A 77 4.56 18.76 5.81
CA ASP A 77 4.01 19.91 6.51
C ASP A 77 4.53 21.23 5.93
N ALA A 78 3.60 22.16 5.68
CA ALA A 78 3.84 23.46 5.07
C ALA A 78 4.56 23.41 3.70
N ARG A 79 4.49 22.29 2.98
CA ARG A 79 5.08 22.14 1.65
C ARG A 79 4.04 21.87 0.58
N GLN A 80 4.31 22.40 -0.61
CA GLN A 80 3.59 22.03 -1.82
C GLN A 80 4.14 20.70 -2.34
N LEU A 81 3.26 19.73 -2.52
CA LEU A 81 3.59 18.44 -3.09
C LEU A 81 3.24 18.41 -4.57
N THR A 82 4.03 17.65 -5.34
CA THR A 82 3.70 17.25 -6.72
C THR A 82 3.58 15.74 -6.76
N CYS A 83 2.50 15.24 -7.33
CA CYS A 83 2.16 13.82 -7.36
C CYS A 83 1.77 13.38 -8.76
N SER A 84 2.21 12.19 -9.16
CA SER A 84 1.79 11.52 -10.39
C SER A 84 0.92 10.32 -10.04
N SER A 85 -0.34 10.31 -10.48
CA SER A 85 -1.23 9.18 -10.29
C SER A 85 -0.68 7.92 -10.97
N ARG A 86 -0.69 6.80 -10.26
CA ARG A 86 -0.24 5.48 -10.74
C ARG A 86 -1.38 4.50 -10.84
N ASP A 87 -2.33 4.57 -9.91
CA ASP A 87 -3.47 3.66 -9.85
C ASP A 87 -4.59 4.24 -8.96
N ARG A 88 -5.68 3.48 -8.81
CA ARG A 88 -6.66 3.64 -7.74
C ARG A 88 -6.77 2.34 -6.97
N ASP A 89 -6.77 2.44 -5.65
CA ASP A 89 -7.01 1.25 -4.83
C ASP A 89 -8.50 0.89 -4.76
N VAL A 90 -8.79 -0.28 -4.19
CA VAL A 90 -10.16 -0.81 -4.05
C VAL A 90 -11.09 0.07 -3.21
N TYR A 91 -10.53 0.97 -2.40
CA TYR A 91 -11.27 1.92 -1.57
C TYR A 91 -11.50 3.26 -2.29
N GLY A 92 -11.01 3.40 -3.53
CA GLY A 92 -11.13 4.60 -4.34
C GLY A 92 -10.06 5.66 -4.06
N ARG A 93 -9.07 5.38 -3.20
CA ARG A 93 -7.96 6.31 -2.93
C ARG A 93 -7.04 6.37 -4.15
N THR A 94 -6.43 7.54 -4.37
CA THR A 94 -5.44 7.68 -5.42
C THR A 94 -4.14 7.02 -4.97
N VAL A 95 -3.60 6.08 -5.75
CA VAL A 95 -2.24 5.57 -5.51
C VAL A 95 -1.28 6.40 -6.35
N ALA A 96 -0.34 7.10 -5.74
CA ALA A 96 0.50 8.06 -6.44
C ALA A 96 1.96 8.06 -5.97
N SER A 97 2.87 8.38 -6.89
CA SER A 97 4.24 8.78 -6.55
C SER A 97 4.22 10.27 -6.23
N CYS A 98 4.63 10.68 -5.03
CA CYS A 98 4.60 12.07 -4.58
C CYS A 98 5.99 12.58 -4.18
N ARG A 99 6.23 13.87 -4.46
CA ARG A 99 7.48 14.56 -4.13
C ARG A 99 7.22 15.85 -3.35
N ALA A 100 8.14 16.18 -2.44
CA ALA A 100 8.21 17.45 -1.73
C ALA A 100 9.56 18.11 -1.98
N GLY A 101 9.60 19.24 -2.71
CA GLY A 101 10.87 19.91 -3.03
C GLY A 101 11.89 19.00 -3.74
N GLY A 102 11.42 18.12 -4.62
CA GLY A 102 12.25 17.16 -5.37
C GLY A 102 12.48 15.82 -4.65
N VAL A 103 12.31 15.75 -3.33
CA VAL A 103 12.44 14.52 -2.52
C VAL A 103 11.26 13.59 -2.79
N ASP A 104 11.53 12.36 -3.17
CA ASP A 104 10.54 11.29 -3.27
C ASP A 104 10.14 10.81 -1.86
N LEU A 105 8.86 10.96 -1.51
CA LEU A 105 8.37 10.67 -0.17
C LEU A 105 8.45 9.17 0.16
N ALA A 106 8.14 8.30 -0.80
CA ALA A 106 8.14 6.86 -0.58
C ALA A 106 9.57 6.34 -0.44
N ALA A 107 10.49 6.83 -1.30
CA ALA A 107 11.91 6.54 -1.17
C ALA A 107 12.48 6.98 0.19
N ALA A 108 12.14 8.19 0.65
CA ALA A 108 12.60 8.70 1.93
C ALA A 108 12.06 7.90 3.14
N MET A 109 10.83 7.37 3.05
CA MET A 109 10.29 6.47 4.08
C MET A 109 11.05 5.14 4.13
N LEU A 110 11.41 4.58 2.97
CA LEU A 110 12.24 3.37 2.86
C LEU A 110 13.65 3.60 3.40
N GLU A 111 14.30 4.71 3.03
CA GLU A 111 15.63 5.08 3.53
C GLU A 111 15.69 5.16 5.05
N LYS A 112 14.62 5.67 5.68
CA LYS A 112 14.50 5.77 7.13
C LYS A 112 14.20 4.42 7.80
N GLY A 113 13.92 3.37 7.03
CA GLY A 113 13.46 2.09 7.57
C GLY A 113 12.08 2.21 8.23
N LEU A 114 11.20 3.06 7.71
CA LEU A 114 9.85 3.29 8.24
C LEU A 114 8.73 2.83 7.29
N ALA A 115 9.10 2.08 6.26
CA ALA A 115 8.19 1.40 5.35
C ALA A 115 8.84 0.15 4.76
N ILE A 116 8.03 -0.72 4.17
CA ILE A 116 8.42 -1.88 3.38
C ILE A 116 8.16 -1.59 1.90
N ALA A 117 9.04 -2.07 1.01
CA ALA A 117 8.81 -2.01 -0.43
C ALA A 117 7.85 -3.11 -0.88
N LEU A 118 6.86 -2.77 -1.71
CA LEU A 118 5.90 -3.72 -2.27
C LEU A 118 6.44 -4.40 -3.54
N ASP A 119 5.85 -5.52 -3.94
CA ASP A 119 6.27 -6.27 -5.15
C ASP A 119 6.16 -5.47 -6.45
N ASN A 120 5.24 -4.50 -6.51
CA ASN A 120 5.07 -3.61 -7.65
C ASN A 120 5.93 -2.34 -7.57
N ALA A 121 6.81 -2.23 -6.58
CA ALA A 121 7.68 -1.07 -6.41
C ALA A 121 8.79 -1.04 -7.47
N PRO A 122 9.31 0.15 -7.80
CA PRO A 122 10.51 0.29 -8.62
C PRO A 122 11.71 -0.44 -7.99
N ALA A 123 12.64 -0.96 -8.80
CA ALA A 123 13.84 -1.64 -8.31
C ALA A 123 14.70 -0.77 -7.38
N SER A 124 14.71 0.55 -7.56
CA SER A 124 15.38 1.49 -6.67
C SER A 124 14.83 1.45 -5.25
N TYR A 125 13.52 1.25 -5.07
CA TYR A 125 12.90 1.16 -3.74
C TYR A 125 13.32 -0.11 -3.01
N ALA A 126 13.45 -1.23 -3.73
CA ALA A 126 13.97 -2.48 -3.14
C ALA A 126 15.39 -2.29 -2.59
N ALA A 127 16.27 -1.60 -3.33
CA ALA A 127 17.63 -1.31 -2.87
C ALA A 127 17.66 -0.43 -1.60
N LEU A 128 16.77 0.56 -1.51
CA LEU A 128 16.62 1.40 -0.30
C LEU A 128 16.11 0.59 0.90
N ALA A 129 15.12 -0.27 0.68
CA ALA A 129 14.59 -1.18 1.69
C ALA A 129 15.68 -2.14 2.20
N ASP A 130 16.40 -2.80 1.29
CA ASP A 130 17.50 -3.72 1.61
C ASP A 130 18.60 -3.02 2.42
N HIS A 131 18.97 -1.79 2.03
CA HIS A 131 19.94 -0.98 2.76
C HIS A 131 19.46 -0.65 4.18
N SER A 132 18.23 -0.16 4.35
CA SER A 132 17.66 0.16 5.67
C SER A 132 17.54 -1.09 6.56
N LYS A 133 17.24 -2.25 5.97
CA LYS A 133 17.19 -3.55 6.64
C LYS A 133 18.57 -3.98 7.12
N ALA A 134 19.59 -3.88 6.28
CA ALA A 134 20.98 -4.20 6.63
C ALA A 134 21.49 -3.33 7.80
N GLN A 135 21.05 -2.08 7.87
CA GLN A 135 21.39 -1.16 8.95
C GLN A 135 20.54 -1.32 10.22
N ARG A 136 19.54 -2.21 10.22
CA ARG A 136 18.56 -2.35 11.31
C ARG A 136 17.87 -1.00 11.64
N ALA A 137 17.62 -0.18 10.62
CA ALA A 137 17.02 1.14 10.78
C ALA A 137 15.50 1.05 11.01
N GLY A 138 14.97 1.92 11.86
CA GLY A 138 13.53 2.02 12.12
C GLY A 138 12.89 0.68 12.49
N ILE A 139 11.85 0.27 11.77
CA ILE A 139 11.15 -0.99 12.01
C ILE A 139 12.06 -2.21 11.84
N TRP A 140 13.08 -2.15 10.98
CA TRP A 140 13.99 -3.26 10.74
C TRP A 140 14.93 -3.57 11.92
N GLY A 141 15.04 -2.66 12.89
CA GLY A 141 15.71 -2.92 14.16
C GLY A 141 14.86 -3.65 15.19
N SER A 142 13.58 -3.86 14.89
CA SER A 142 12.56 -4.40 15.78
C SER A 142 11.92 -5.67 15.23
N GLU A 143 11.22 -6.40 16.10
CA GLU A 143 10.19 -7.34 15.70
C GLU A 143 8.91 -6.57 15.40
N PHE A 144 8.31 -6.82 14.25
CA PHE A 144 7.09 -6.15 13.83
C PHE A 144 6.25 -7.06 12.94
N ASP A 145 4.93 -6.86 13.00
CA ASP A 145 4.03 -7.37 12.00
C ASP A 145 4.15 -6.51 10.75
N ALA A 146 4.27 -7.09 9.56
CA ALA A 146 4.18 -6.27 8.36
C ALA A 146 2.81 -5.54 8.31
N PRO A 147 2.73 -4.32 7.76
CA PRO A 147 1.55 -3.49 7.94
C PRO A 147 0.27 -4.10 7.37
N ALA A 148 0.35 -4.75 6.21
CA ALA A 148 -0.76 -5.53 5.66
C ALA A 148 -1.30 -6.61 6.62
N ILE A 149 -0.41 -7.25 7.38
CA ILE A 149 -0.76 -8.28 8.35
C ILE A 149 -1.40 -7.67 9.59
N TYR A 150 -0.84 -6.55 10.08
CA TYR A 150 -1.45 -5.79 11.16
C TYR A 150 -2.86 -5.33 10.78
N ARG A 151 -3.08 -4.81 9.57
CA ARG A 151 -4.42 -4.44 9.08
C ARG A 151 -5.39 -5.61 9.10
N ALA A 152 -4.98 -6.78 8.61
CA ALA A 152 -5.82 -7.98 8.59
C ALA A 152 -6.20 -8.43 10.01
N ALA A 153 -5.29 -8.30 10.98
CA ALA A 153 -5.53 -8.62 12.38
C ALA A 153 -6.33 -7.53 13.13
N ASN A 154 -6.29 -6.28 12.66
CA ASN A 154 -6.85 -5.12 13.35
C ASN A 154 -7.80 -4.28 12.45
N PRO A 155 -8.90 -4.86 11.92
CA PRO A 155 -9.76 -4.21 10.92
C PRO A 155 -10.50 -2.94 11.43
N ARG A 156 -10.57 -2.72 12.75
CA ARG A 156 -11.17 -1.51 13.36
C ARG A 156 -10.17 -0.38 13.59
N ASN A 157 -8.87 -0.62 13.36
CA ASN A 157 -7.78 0.33 13.61
C ASN A 157 -7.08 0.82 12.35
N SER A 158 -7.38 0.25 11.18
CA SER A 158 -6.97 0.79 9.89
C SER A 158 -7.63 2.15 9.75
N GLY A 159 -6.87 3.22 9.49
CA GLY A 159 -7.29 4.62 9.53
C GLY A 159 -8.43 5.05 8.58
N ALA A 160 -9.26 4.13 8.08
CA ALA A 160 -10.55 4.40 7.47
C ALA A 160 -11.43 5.15 8.47
N ARG A 161 -11.32 6.47 8.44
CA ARG A 161 -12.20 7.38 9.14
C ARG A 161 -13.61 7.03 8.71
N VAL A 162 -14.40 6.59 9.69
CA VAL A 162 -15.86 6.64 9.76
C VAL A 162 -16.42 7.65 8.75
N VAL A 163 -16.81 7.17 7.57
CA VAL A 163 -17.87 7.85 6.81
C VAL A 163 -19.14 7.62 7.63
N SER A 164 -19.54 8.66 8.37
CA SER A 164 -20.83 8.68 9.03
C SER A 164 -21.90 8.82 7.95
N ALA A 165 -22.54 7.71 7.57
CA ALA A 165 -23.93 7.63 7.10
C ALA A 165 -24.25 6.15 6.75
N THR A 166 -25.15 5.55 7.52
CA THR A 166 -26.07 4.47 7.09
C THR A 166 -25.48 3.43 6.12
N MET A 167 -24.47 2.66 6.56
CA MET A 167 -24.28 1.34 5.96
C MET A 167 -25.20 0.36 6.68
N PRO A 168 -25.93 -0.52 5.98
CA PRO A 168 -26.58 -1.66 6.62
C PRO A 168 -25.51 -2.41 7.42
N ARG A 169 -25.88 -3.00 8.57
CA ARG A 169 -25.03 -3.94 9.33
C ARG A 169 -24.27 -4.81 8.32
N PRO A 170 -22.95 -5.02 8.49
CA PRO A 170 -22.22 -5.90 7.59
C PRO A 170 -22.98 -7.22 7.55
N VAL A 171 -23.47 -7.57 6.36
CA VAL A 171 -24.05 -8.89 6.11
C VAL A 171 -22.95 -9.83 6.55
N VAL A 172 -23.26 -10.63 7.58
CA VAL A 172 -22.35 -11.58 8.23
C VAL A 172 -21.42 -12.13 7.17
N ALA A 173 -20.12 -11.81 7.29
CA ALA A 173 -19.10 -12.32 6.39
C ALA A 173 -19.35 -13.82 6.28
N ARG A 174 -19.78 -14.29 5.10
CA ARG A 174 -19.90 -15.71 4.82
C ARG A 174 -18.57 -16.31 5.27
N SER A 175 -18.61 -17.21 6.23
CA SER A 175 -17.45 -17.92 6.75
C SER A 175 -16.71 -18.51 5.57
N VAL A 176 -15.64 -17.84 5.12
CA VAL A 176 -14.79 -18.34 4.03
C VAL A 176 -14.11 -19.59 4.59
N PRO A 177 -14.39 -20.79 4.06
CA PRO A 177 -13.74 -22.00 4.56
C PRO A 177 -12.21 -21.90 4.45
N SER A 178 -11.48 -22.57 5.33
CA SER A 178 -10.04 -22.80 5.11
C SER A 178 -9.84 -23.52 3.76
N GLY A 179 -8.88 -23.06 2.95
CA GLY A 179 -8.67 -23.60 1.59
C GLY A 179 -9.53 -23.01 0.47
N ALA A 180 -10.27 -21.92 0.71
CA ALA A 180 -11.21 -21.35 -0.27
C ALA A 180 -10.58 -20.72 -1.53
N PHE A 181 -9.27 -20.44 -1.53
CA PHE A 181 -8.63 -19.73 -2.63
C PHE A 181 -7.66 -20.65 -3.39
N ARG A 182 -7.74 -20.65 -4.72
CA ARG A 182 -6.89 -21.42 -5.63
C ARG A 182 -5.54 -20.75 -5.86
N SER A 183 -5.45 -19.44 -5.60
CA SER A 183 -4.23 -18.67 -5.76
C SER A 183 -4.25 -17.41 -4.89
N CYS A 184 -3.08 -16.82 -4.69
CA CYS A 184 -2.99 -15.53 -4.03
C CYS A 184 -3.60 -14.37 -4.82
N ALA A 185 -3.72 -14.49 -6.14
CA ALA A 185 -4.47 -13.50 -6.93
C ALA A 185 -5.95 -13.51 -6.54
N GLU A 186 -6.54 -14.70 -6.41
CA GLU A 186 -7.94 -14.86 -6.00
C GLU A 186 -8.16 -14.39 -4.56
N ALA A 187 -7.27 -14.77 -3.64
CA ALA A 187 -7.34 -14.34 -2.24
C ALA A 187 -7.24 -12.80 -2.11
N ARG A 188 -6.37 -12.14 -2.88
CA ARG A 188 -6.27 -10.67 -2.91
C ARG A 188 -7.48 -10.02 -3.56
N ALA A 189 -8.00 -10.57 -4.66
CA ALA A 189 -9.22 -10.07 -5.30
C ALA A 189 -10.45 -10.16 -4.39
N ALA A 190 -10.49 -11.18 -3.52
CA ALA A 190 -11.52 -11.34 -2.49
C ALA A 190 -11.28 -10.48 -1.23
N GLY A 191 -10.19 -9.72 -1.17
CA GLY A 191 -9.81 -8.92 0.00
C GLY A 191 -9.42 -9.75 1.22
N ALA A 192 -9.15 -11.04 1.05
CA ALA A 192 -8.80 -11.96 2.13
C ALA A 192 -7.30 -11.95 2.45
N ALA A 193 -6.45 -11.71 1.45
CA ALA A 193 -5.00 -11.72 1.61
C ALA A 193 -4.42 -10.35 2.08
N PRO A 194 -3.32 -10.36 2.85
CA PRO A 194 -2.62 -11.55 3.38
C PRO A 194 -3.33 -12.19 4.60
N MET A 195 -3.11 -13.50 4.82
CA MET A 195 -3.80 -14.29 5.86
C MET A 195 -2.81 -14.99 6.77
N ARG A 196 -3.02 -14.92 8.10
CA ARG A 196 -2.24 -15.68 9.08
C ARG A 196 -2.77 -17.09 9.29
N ARG A 197 -1.90 -18.01 9.71
CA ARG A 197 -2.27 -19.35 10.19
C ARG A 197 -3.39 -19.25 11.24
N GLY A 198 -4.48 -19.98 10.99
CA GLY A 198 -5.69 -19.97 11.83
C GLY A 198 -6.75 -18.94 11.44
N GLN A 199 -6.44 -17.98 10.56
CA GLN A 199 -7.46 -17.09 9.98
C GLN A 199 -8.28 -17.82 8.89
N PRO A 200 -9.57 -17.48 8.73
CA PRO A 200 -10.38 -17.95 7.61
C PRO A 200 -9.68 -17.71 6.26
N GLY A 201 -9.73 -18.71 5.38
CA GLY A 201 -9.08 -18.64 4.06
C GLY A 201 -7.58 -19.00 4.04
N TYR A 202 -6.88 -19.08 5.18
CA TYR A 202 -5.50 -19.55 5.21
C TYR A 202 -5.39 -20.97 4.63
N ASN A 203 -4.40 -21.16 3.76
CA ASN A 203 -4.02 -22.44 3.17
C ASN A 203 -2.48 -22.52 3.12
N PRO A 204 -1.84 -23.54 3.71
CA PRO A 204 -0.39 -23.74 3.62
C PRO A 204 0.17 -23.78 2.20
N GLN A 205 -0.65 -24.15 1.20
CA GLN A 205 -0.24 -24.13 -0.21
C GLN A 205 -0.04 -22.71 -0.78
N LEU A 206 -0.61 -21.70 -0.11
CA LEU A 206 -0.49 -20.29 -0.46
C LEU A 206 0.55 -19.56 0.40
N ASP A 207 1.18 -20.28 1.34
CA ASP A 207 2.23 -19.85 2.26
C ASP A 207 3.56 -20.39 1.72
N GLY A 208 4.12 -19.67 0.75
CA GLY A 208 5.21 -20.17 -0.09
C GLY A 208 6.53 -20.39 0.64
N ASP A 209 6.79 -19.62 1.70
CA ASP A 209 7.97 -19.73 2.56
C ASP A 209 7.68 -20.44 3.89
N GLY A 210 6.42 -20.79 4.17
CA GLY A 210 6.01 -21.63 5.29
C GLY A 210 6.05 -20.93 6.64
N ASP A 211 6.11 -19.60 6.66
CA ASP A 211 6.28 -18.81 7.88
C ASP A 211 4.97 -18.61 8.66
N GLY A 212 3.86 -19.14 8.14
CA GLY A 212 2.53 -18.99 8.70
C GLY A 212 1.73 -17.81 8.13
N ILE A 213 2.21 -17.17 7.06
CA ILE A 213 1.53 -16.07 6.38
C ILE A 213 1.33 -16.39 4.89
N ALA A 214 0.07 -16.60 4.51
CA ALA A 214 -0.29 -16.82 3.11
C ALA A 214 -0.47 -15.49 2.36
N CYS A 215 0.00 -15.47 1.10
CA CYS A 215 -0.24 -14.40 0.13
C CYS A 215 0.27 -13.01 0.53
N GLU A 216 1.46 -12.94 1.11
CA GLU A 216 2.15 -11.67 1.39
C GLU A 216 2.21 -10.76 0.14
N PRO A 217 2.13 -9.43 0.32
CA PRO A 217 2.26 -8.47 -0.77
C PRO A 217 3.72 -8.10 -1.08
N TYR A 218 4.68 -8.68 -0.35
CA TYR A 218 6.12 -8.50 -0.51
C TYR A 218 6.81 -9.87 -0.58
N ARG A 219 7.82 -10.03 -1.43
CA ARG A 219 8.69 -11.22 -1.43
C ARG A 219 9.72 -11.14 -0.30
N ARG A 220 9.64 -12.06 0.65
CA ARG A 220 10.77 -12.32 1.56
C ARG A 220 11.90 -12.96 0.77
N ARG A 221 13.00 -12.23 0.62
CA ARG A 221 14.29 -12.78 0.16
C ARG A 221 15.08 -13.27 1.37
#